data_AF-A0A1H1E724-F1
#
_entry.id   AF-A0A1H1E724-F1
#
_cell.length_a   1.000
_cell.length_b   1.000
_cell.length_c   1.000
_cell.angle_alpha   90.00
_cell.angle_beta   90.00
_cell.angle_gamma   90.00
#
_symmetry.space_group_name_H-M   'P 1'
#
loop_
_entity.id
_entity.type
_entity.pdbx_description
1 polymer ?
#
loop_
_entity_poly.entity_id
_entity_poly.type
_entity_poly.pdbx_seq_one_letter_code
_entity_poly.pdbx_strand_id
1 'polypeptide(L)'
;MSRHFSMIRDFQLADWFTLGNAFCGTGAIFAAMRFLQEGILRDLMIGMALIPLAFIFDALDGRVARWRNQASVLGRELDSLADVISFGVAPAALAYACGMQGGWDWLVLSYFVACGVSRLARYNVTAESLAEGGDKVKFFEGTPIPTSLLLVVLLAIAAYLGHVGPQLWLGVVKLGPWLLHPLVLLYAVSGTLMISKTLRIPKP
;
A
#
# COMPACT_ATOMS: atom_id res chain seq x y z
N MET A 1 -0.42 -31.90 -26.87
CA MET A 1 -1.13 -30.60 -26.92
C MET A 1 -1.28 -30.03 -25.51
N SER A 2 -0.58 -28.93 -25.24
CA SER A 2 -0.86 -27.87 -24.24
C SER A 2 -1.41 -28.28 -22.86
N ARG A 3 -0.52 -28.45 -21.86
CA ARG A 3 -0.87 -28.42 -20.42
C ARG A 3 -1.16 -26.97 -20.01
N HIS A 4 -2.42 -26.55 -20.10
CA HIS A 4 -2.83 -25.14 -20.01
C HIS A 4 -2.96 -24.57 -18.58
N PHE A 5 -2.59 -25.31 -17.52
CA PHE A 5 -2.74 -24.86 -16.12
C PHE A 5 -1.52 -25.18 -15.24
N SER A 6 -0.29 -24.99 -15.76
CA SER A 6 0.92 -25.24 -14.96
C SER A 6 1.08 -24.25 -13.81
N MET A 7 0.77 -22.97 -14.03
CA MET A 7 1.01 -21.90 -13.06
C MET A 7 0.11 -22.01 -11.81
N ILE A 8 -1.17 -22.38 -11.99
CA ILE A 8 -2.13 -22.50 -10.87
C ILE A 8 -1.84 -23.71 -9.99
N ARG A 9 -1.24 -24.76 -10.56
CA ARG A 9 -0.99 -26.03 -9.87
C ARG A 9 0.27 -26.00 -9.00
N ASP A 10 1.16 -25.05 -9.25
CA ASP A 10 2.36 -24.79 -8.46
C ASP A 10 2.11 -23.76 -7.35
N PHE A 11 0.88 -23.21 -7.24
CA PHE A 11 0.54 -22.28 -6.16
C PHE A 11 0.55 -22.95 -4.80
N GLN A 12 1.39 -22.42 -3.92
CA GLN A 12 1.40 -22.74 -2.51
C GLN A 12 0.25 -22.00 -1.82
N LEU A 13 -0.14 -22.45 -0.62
CA LEU A 13 -1.17 -21.77 0.15
C LEU A 13 -0.84 -20.28 0.41
N ALA A 14 0.45 -19.93 0.50
CA ALA A 14 0.89 -18.55 0.67
C ALA A 14 0.49 -17.68 -0.54
N ASP A 15 0.68 -18.18 -1.77
CA ASP A 15 0.37 -17.43 -2.98
C ASP A 15 -1.13 -17.09 -3.09
N TRP A 16 -2.02 -17.96 -2.59
CA TRP A 16 -3.45 -17.69 -2.53
C TRP A 16 -3.80 -16.54 -1.57
N PHE A 17 -3.09 -16.44 -0.45
CA PHE A 17 -3.26 -15.32 0.49
C PHE A 17 -2.73 -14.02 -0.11
N THR A 18 -1.59 -14.07 -0.80
CA THR A 18 -1.04 -12.92 -1.52
C THR A 18 -1.97 -12.44 -2.65
N LEU A 19 -2.60 -13.36 -3.40
CA LEU A 19 -3.65 -13.01 -4.35
C LEU A 19 -4.88 -12.39 -3.65
N GLY A 20 -5.21 -12.84 -2.44
CA GLY A 20 -6.22 -12.23 -1.58
C GLY A 20 -5.87 -10.79 -1.17
N ASN A 21 -4.60 -10.53 -0.84
CA ASN A 21 -4.07 -9.18 -0.60
C ASN A 21 -4.29 -8.30 -1.84
N ALA A 22 -3.81 -8.73 -3.01
CA ALA A 22 -3.98 -7.99 -4.26
C ALA A 22 -5.46 -7.75 -4.63
N PHE A 23 -6.33 -8.73 -4.36
CA PHE A 23 -7.77 -8.60 -4.56
C PHE A 23 -8.39 -7.52 -3.66
N CYS A 24 -7.95 -7.43 -2.40
CA CYS A 24 -8.40 -6.39 -1.49
C CYS A 24 -7.91 -5.00 -1.93
N GLY A 25 -6.64 -4.87 -2.34
CA GLY A 25 -6.10 -3.62 -2.86
C GLY A 25 -6.79 -3.12 -4.13
N THR A 26 -7.00 -4.01 -5.11
CA THR A 26 -7.75 -3.67 -6.33
C THR A 26 -9.22 -3.37 -6.03
N GLY A 27 -9.86 -4.13 -5.15
CA GLY A 27 -11.21 -3.86 -4.67
C GLY A 27 -11.35 -2.49 -4.03
N ALA A 28 -10.36 -2.04 -3.25
CA ALA A 28 -10.34 -0.71 -2.66
C ALA A 28 -10.24 0.40 -3.72
N ILE A 29 -9.44 0.18 -4.77
CA ILE A 29 -9.33 1.11 -5.90
C ILE A 29 -10.67 1.21 -6.64
N PHE A 30 -11.33 0.09 -6.92
CA PHE A 30 -12.65 0.10 -7.57
C PHE A 30 -13.71 0.77 -6.71
N ALA A 31 -13.69 0.54 -5.41
CA ALA A 31 -14.58 1.22 -4.47
C ALA A 31 -14.35 2.74 -4.44
N ALA A 32 -13.09 3.19 -4.52
CA ALA A 32 -12.73 4.60 -4.67
C ALA A 32 -13.26 5.20 -5.98
N MET A 33 -13.11 4.48 -7.10
CA MET A 33 -13.64 4.90 -8.41
C MET A 33 -15.17 4.98 -8.41
N ARG A 34 -15.83 4.01 -7.78
CA ARG A 34 -17.28 3.98 -7.65
C ARG A 34 -17.80 5.14 -6.81
N PHE A 35 -17.12 5.47 -5.72
CA PHE A 35 -17.41 6.67 -4.94
C PHE A 35 -17.30 7.94 -5.79
N LEU A 36 -16.28 8.06 -6.64
CA LEU A 36 -16.12 9.21 -7.54
C LEU A 36 -17.25 9.33 -8.58
N GLN A 37 -17.86 8.22 -8.99
CA GLN A 37 -18.95 8.20 -9.97
C GLN A 37 -20.32 8.41 -9.33
N GLU A 38 -20.62 7.70 -8.25
CA GLU A 38 -21.95 7.63 -7.64
C GLU A 38 -22.09 8.54 -6.40
N GLY A 39 -20.97 8.99 -5.80
CA GLY A 39 -20.96 9.80 -4.59
C GLY A 39 -21.36 9.05 -3.31
N ILE A 40 -21.51 7.72 -3.38
CA ILE A 40 -22.02 6.90 -2.28
C ILE A 40 -20.90 6.63 -1.27
N LEU A 41 -20.94 7.32 -0.12
CA LEU A 41 -19.94 7.20 0.95
C LEU A 41 -19.72 5.75 1.41
N ARG A 42 -20.74 4.91 1.34
CA ARG A 42 -20.65 3.49 1.69
C ARG A 42 -19.58 2.76 0.85
N ASP A 43 -19.47 3.05 -0.44
CA ASP A 43 -18.47 2.42 -1.30
C ASP A 43 -17.06 2.84 -0.87
N LEU A 44 -16.85 4.13 -0.60
CA LEU A 44 -15.57 4.63 -0.08
C LEU A 44 -15.18 3.95 1.24
N MET A 45 -16.13 3.80 2.16
CA MET A 45 -15.92 3.11 3.45
C MET A 45 -15.59 1.62 3.27
N ILE A 46 -16.24 0.93 2.33
CA ILE A 46 -15.90 -0.46 1.98
C ILE A 46 -14.46 -0.52 1.48
N GLY A 47 -14.08 0.39 0.57
CA GLY A 47 -12.71 0.45 0.05
C GLY A 47 -11.66 0.66 1.13
N MET A 48 -11.93 1.55 2.08
CA MET A 48 -11.04 1.78 3.23
C MET A 48 -10.96 0.57 4.16
N ALA A 49 -12.06 -0.16 4.36
CA ALA A 49 -12.09 -1.38 5.18
C ALA A 49 -11.35 -2.57 4.54
N LEU A 50 -11.21 -2.58 3.21
CA LEU A 50 -10.44 -3.60 2.50
C LEU A 50 -8.93 -3.49 2.73
N ILE A 51 -8.38 -2.31 3.06
CA ILE A 51 -6.93 -2.15 3.29
C ILE A 51 -6.46 -2.88 4.57
N PRO A 52 -7.13 -2.73 5.74
CA PRO A 52 -6.84 -3.58 6.90
C PRO A 52 -7.01 -5.08 6.63
N LEU A 53 -7.98 -5.46 5.80
CA LEU A 53 -8.16 -6.86 5.41
C LEU A 53 -7.00 -7.37 4.55
N ALA A 54 -6.52 -6.54 3.61
CA ALA A 54 -5.33 -6.81 2.81
C ALA A 54 -4.10 -7.05 3.70
N PHE A 55 -3.94 -6.23 4.74
CA PHE A 55 -2.87 -6.38 5.75
C PHE A 55 -2.97 -7.68 6.55
N ILE A 56 -4.18 -8.15 6.84
CA ILE A 56 -4.36 -9.47 7.47
C ILE A 56 -3.92 -10.58 6.51
N PHE A 57 -4.24 -10.48 5.22
CA PHE A 57 -3.82 -11.48 4.23
C PHE A 57 -2.31 -11.52 4.02
N ASP A 58 -1.65 -10.37 3.91
CA ASP A 58 -0.19 -10.21 3.88
C ASP A 58 0.46 -10.83 5.14
N ALA A 59 -0.02 -10.48 6.33
CA ALA A 59 0.52 -11.05 7.57
C ALA A 59 0.34 -12.59 7.66
N LEU A 60 -0.71 -13.13 7.05
CA LEU A 60 -0.97 -14.56 6.99
C LEU A 60 -0.07 -15.26 5.97
N ASP A 61 0.12 -14.71 4.77
CA ASP A 61 0.99 -15.32 3.75
C ASP A 61 2.44 -15.43 4.25
N GLY A 62 2.96 -14.39 4.89
CA GLY A 62 4.32 -14.37 5.42
C GLY A 62 4.48 -15.35 6.58
N ARG A 63 3.41 -15.59 7.37
CA ARG A 63 3.43 -16.59 8.44
C ARG A 63 3.34 -18.01 7.88
N VAL A 64 2.54 -18.24 6.84
CA VAL A 64 2.42 -19.54 6.18
C VAL A 64 3.71 -19.90 5.44
N ALA A 65 4.34 -18.95 4.74
CA ALA A 65 5.62 -19.14 4.07
C ALA A 65 6.74 -19.53 5.04
N ARG A 66 6.84 -18.84 6.19
CA ARG A 66 7.79 -19.19 7.27
C ARG A 66 7.52 -20.55 7.87
N TRP A 67 6.25 -20.89 8.11
CA TRP A 67 5.89 -22.17 8.72
C TRP A 67 6.20 -23.36 7.80
N ARG A 68 6.05 -23.18 6.48
CA ARG A 68 6.34 -24.22 5.48
C ARG A 68 7.81 -24.34 5.12
N ASN A 69 8.67 -23.45 5.62
CA ASN A 69 10.11 -23.43 5.34
C ASN A 69 10.44 -23.48 3.82
N GLN A 70 9.49 -23.02 3.00
CA GLN A 70 9.54 -23.00 1.55
C GLN A 70 9.19 -21.58 1.14
N ALA A 71 10.22 -20.73 1.01
CA ALA A 71 10.07 -19.43 0.39
C ALA A 71 10.43 -19.58 -1.10
N SER A 72 9.43 -19.51 -1.97
CA SER A 72 9.64 -19.49 -3.41
C SER A 72 10.03 -18.07 -3.86
N VAL A 73 10.98 -17.96 -4.81
CA VAL A 73 11.34 -16.68 -5.43
C VAL A 73 10.13 -16.05 -6.11
N LEU A 74 9.28 -16.86 -6.76
CA LEU A 74 8.05 -16.39 -7.41
C LEU A 74 7.06 -15.80 -6.40
N GLY A 75 6.84 -16.49 -5.28
CA GLY A 75 5.91 -16.03 -4.24
C GLY A 75 6.34 -14.71 -3.61
N ARG A 76 7.65 -14.51 -3.46
CA ARG A 76 8.21 -13.25 -2.96
C ARG A 76 8.00 -12.07 -3.91
N GLU A 77 8.19 -12.28 -5.21
CA GLU A 77 7.91 -11.23 -6.20
C GLU A 77 6.41 -10.93 -6.28
N LEU A 78 5.57 -11.97 -6.19
CA LEU A 78 4.12 -11.82 -6.15
C LEU A 78 3.66 -11.00 -4.92
N ASP A 79 4.25 -11.27 -3.76
CA ASP A 79 4.03 -10.55 -2.51
C ASP A 79 4.33 -9.06 -2.64
N SER A 80 5.51 -8.75 -3.18
CA SER A 80 5.93 -7.36 -3.40
C SER A 80 5.00 -6.61 -4.37
N LEU A 81 4.52 -7.27 -5.43
CA LEU A 81 3.57 -6.67 -6.38
C LEU A 81 2.19 -6.44 -5.72
N ALA A 82 1.72 -7.39 -4.92
CA ALA A 82 0.46 -7.25 -4.18
C ALA A 82 0.55 -6.10 -3.16
N ASP A 83 1.67 -5.97 -2.45
CA ASP A 83 1.93 -4.91 -1.49
C ASP A 83 1.96 -3.51 -2.12
N VAL A 84 2.57 -3.36 -3.31
CA VAL A 84 2.52 -2.09 -4.04
C VAL A 84 1.07 -1.68 -4.31
N ILE A 85 0.22 -2.62 -4.71
CA ILE A 85 -1.18 -2.35 -5.03
C ILE A 85 -1.94 -1.97 -3.75
N SER A 86 -1.85 -2.79 -2.71
CA SER A 86 -2.66 -2.64 -1.49
C SER A 86 -2.19 -1.54 -0.55
N PHE A 87 -0.89 -1.27 -0.47
CA PHE A 87 -0.32 -0.31 0.48
C PHE A 87 0.30 0.93 -0.16
N GLY A 88 0.51 0.92 -1.47
CA GLY A 88 0.95 2.08 -2.25
C GLY A 88 -0.20 2.71 -3.03
N VAL A 89 -0.69 1.99 -4.04
CA VAL A 89 -1.65 2.54 -5.02
C VAL A 89 -3.03 2.73 -4.41
N ALA A 90 -3.56 1.75 -3.67
CA ALA A 90 -4.91 1.83 -3.13
C ALA A 90 -5.08 2.98 -2.11
N PRO A 91 -4.17 3.22 -1.14
CA PRO A 91 -4.25 4.37 -0.26
C PRO A 91 -4.18 5.72 -1.00
N ALA A 92 -3.41 5.82 -2.08
CA ALA A 92 -3.34 7.02 -2.90
C ALA A 92 -4.64 7.24 -3.70
N ALA A 93 -5.22 6.17 -4.24
CA ALA A 93 -6.51 6.22 -4.93
C ALA A 93 -7.65 6.62 -3.99
N LEU A 94 -7.67 6.08 -2.76
CA LEU A 94 -8.64 6.47 -1.72
C LEU A 94 -8.49 7.94 -1.32
N ALA A 95 -7.26 8.44 -1.18
CA ALA A 95 -7.00 9.86 -0.89
C ALA A 95 -7.52 10.78 -2.00
N TYR A 96 -7.27 10.41 -3.25
CA TYR A 96 -7.77 11.12 -4.41
C TYR A 96 -9.31 11.12 -4.45
N ALA A 97 -9.92 9.97 -4.15
CA ALA A 97 -11.37 9.83 -4.05
C ALA A 97 -11.97 10.68 -2.93
N CYS A 98 -11.29 10.81 -1.79
CA CYS A 98 -11.71 11.66 -0.68
C CYS A 98 -11.74 13.16 -1.02
N GLY A 99 -11.08 13.62 -2.08
CA GLY A 99 -11.12 15.02 -2.52
C GLY A 99 -9.76 15.66 -2.81
N MET A 100 -8.64 14.94 -2.60
CA MET A 100 -7.30 15.44 -2.92
C MET A 100 -7.02 15.40 -4.43
N GLN A 101 -7.75 16.21 -5.20
CA GLN A 101 -7.80 16.18 -6.66
C GLN A 101 -7.03 17.34 -7.33
N GLY A 102 -6.32 18.15 -6.55
CA GLY A 102 -5.51 19.24 -7.05
C GLY A 102 -4.30 18.77 -7.86
N GLY A 103 -3.78 19.63 -8.74
CA GLY A 103 -2.59 19.32 -9.55
C GLY A 103 -1.35 19.02 -8.70
N TRP A 104 -1.19 19.70 -7.56
CA TRP A 104 -0.12 19.39 -6.62
C TRP A 104 -0.37 18.08 -5.87
N ASP A 105 -1.63 17.75 -5.59
CA ASP A 105 -2.00 16.49 -4.92
C ASP A 105 -1.60 15.29 -5.79
N TRP A 106 -1.84 15.37 -7.10
CA TRP A 106 -1.42 14.35 -8.07
C TRP A 106 0.09 14.06 -8.00
N LEU A 107 0.90 15.11 -7.95
CA LEU A 107 2.36 14.98 -7.85
C LEU A 107 2.76 14.32 -6.53
N VAL A 108 2.16 14.72 -5.42
CA VAL A 108 2.48 14.17 -4.10
C VAL A 108 2.01 12.72 -3.95
N LEU A 109 0.80 12.40 -4.39
CA LEU A 109 0.27 11.03 -4.36
C LEU A 109 1.10 10.10 -5.25
N SER A 110 1.51 10.58 -6.43
CA SER A 110 2.40 9.84 -7.33
C SER A 110 3.79 9.64 -6.72
N TYR A 111 4.33 10.66 -6.06
CA TYR A 111 5.57 10.55 -5.29
C TYR A 111 5.47 9.50 -4.19
N PHE A 112 4.37 9.48 -3.41
CA PHE A 112 4.13 8.48 -2.39
C PHE A 112 4.14 7.04 -2.95
N VAL A 113 3.45 6.81 -4.08
CA VAL A 113 3.45 5.50 -4.74
C VAL A 113 4.86 5.12 -5.20
N ALA A 114 5.59 6.05 -5.83
CA ALA A 114 6.98 5.81 -6.25
C ALA A 114 7.91 5.49 -5.07
N CYS A 115 7.67 6.09 -3.90
CA CYS A 115 8.39 5.76 -2.68
C CYS A 115 8.11 4.34 -2.20
N GLY A 116 6.84 3.93 -2.19
CA GLY A 116 6.44 2.56 -1.83
C GLY A 116 7.09 1.51 -2.74
N VAL A 117 7.03 1.72 -4.07
CA VAL A 117 7.68 0.85 -5.06
C VAL A 117 9.18 0.76 -4.81
N SER A 118 9.85 1.89 -4.60
CA SER A 118 11.31 1.94 -4.37
C SER A 118 11.73 1.20 -3.10
N ARG A 119 10.91 1.29 -2.04
CA ARG A 119 11.14 0.58 -0.77
C ARG A 119 11.05 -0.93 -0.96
N LEU A 120 10.00 -1.42 -1.62
CA LEU A 120 9.79 -2.84 -1.87
C LEU A 120 10.87 -3.42 -2.80
N ALA A 121 11.24 -2.70 -3.87
CA ALA A 121 12.34 -3.10 -4.74
C ALA A 121 13.68 -3.23 -3.96
N ARG A 122 13.99 -2.30 -3.06
CA ARG A 122 15.18 -2.39 -2.19
C ARG A 122 15.13 -3.60 -1.27
N TYR A 123 13.96 -3.89 -0.69
CA TYR A 123 13.77 -5.07 0.16
C TYR A 123 14.00 -6.37 -0.63
N ASN A 124 13.52 -6.44 -1.88
CA ASN A 124 13.74 -7.60 -2.76
C ASN A 124 15.23 -7.86 -3.03
N VAL A 125 15.96 -6.84 -3.47
CA VAL A 125 17.42 -6.95 -3.71
C VAL A 125 18.19 -7.28 -2.42
N THR A 126 17.81 -6.70 -1.28
CA THR A 126 18.52 -6.93 -0.01
C THR A 126 18.40 -8.38 0.44
N ALA A 127 17.21 -8.99 0.39
CA ALA A 127 17.10 -10.38 0.82
C ALA A 127 17.59 -11.42 -0.23
N GLU A 128 17.77 -11.04 -1.50
CA GLU A 128 18.59 -11.84 -2.43
C GLU A 128 20.06 -11.86 -2.00
N SER A 129 20.63 -10.69 -1.68
CA SER A 129 22.04 -10.60 -1.23
C SER A 129 22.35 -11.36 0.07
N LEU A 130 21.35 -11.48 0.96
CA LEU A 130 21.44 -12.28 2.19
C LEU A 130 21.39 -13.80 1.94
N ALA A 131 20.74 -14.24 0.86
CA ALA A 131 20.65 -15.65 0.50
C ALA A 131 21.96 -16.18 -0.08
N GLU A 132 22.81 -15.32 -0.65
CA GLU A 132 24.08 -15.68 -1.31
C GLU A 132 25.32 -15.69 -0.36
N GLY A 133 25.13 -15.62 0.96
CA GLY A 133 26.21 -15.88 1.94
C GLY A 133 26.83 -14.66 2.63
N GLY A 134 26.17 -13.50 2.61
CA GLY A 134 26.57 -12.32 3.39
C GLY A 134 26.02 -12.36 4.83
N ASP A 135 26.91 -12.13 5.80
CA ASP A 135 26.66 -11.98 7.24
C ASP A 135 25.29 -11.38 7.61
N LYS A 136 24.68 -11.93 8.67
CA LYS A 136 23.37 -11.53 9.25
C LYS A 136 23.20 -10.00 9.30
N VAL A 137 22.42 -9.44 8.37
CA VAL A 137 22.09 -8.01 8.36
C VAL A 137 21.22 -7.70 9.59
N LYS A 138 21.83 -7.07 10.60
CA LYS A 138 21.28 -6.79 11.94
C LYS A 138 20.27 -5.63 12.00
N PHE A 139 19.84 -5.06 10.88
CA PHE A 139 18.98 -3.88 10.88
C PHE A 139 17.90 -3.98 9.79
N PHE A 140 16.63 -3.92 10.20
CA PHE A 140 15.52 -3.61 9.31
C PHE A 140 15.51 -2.09 9.08
N GLU A 141 15.68 -1.66 7.83
CA GLU A 141 15.52 -0.25 7.43
C GLU A 141 14.06 0.03 7.04
N GLY A 142 13.50 1.10 7.60
CA GLY A 142 12.22 1.69 7.19
C GLY A 142 11.10 1.54 8.22
N THR A 143 10.25 2.57 8.35
CA THR A 143 9.02 2.47 9.16
C THR A 143 8.18 1.32 8.65
N PRO A 144 7.61 0.49 9.54
CA PRO A 144 6.80 -0.64 9.11
C PRO A 144 5.60 -0.16 8.26
N ILE A 145 5.01 -1.11 7.54
CA ILE A 145 3.78 -1.01 6.74
C ILE A 145 2.59 -0.27 7.43
N PRO A 146 2.49 -0.12 8.78
CA PRO A 146 1.41 0.64 9.42
C PRO A 146 1.27 2.10 8.99
N THR A 147 2.28 2.74 8.39
CA THR A 147 2.18 4.16 8.03
C THR A 147 1.13 4.43 6.94
N SER A 148 1.00 3.58 5.93
CA SER A 148 -0.06 3.70 4.92
C SER A 148 -1.42 3.30 5.47
N LEU A 149 -1.48 2.30 6.35
CA LEU A 149 -2.71 1.91 7.04
C LEU A 149 -3.25 3.05 7.91
N LEU A 150 -2.37 3.75 8.63
CA LEU A 150 -2.74 4.92 9.44
C LEU A 150 -3.32 6.04 8.59
N LEU A 151 -2.78 6.29 7.38
CA LEU A 151 -3.35 7.26 6.45
C LEU A 151 -4.77 6.85 6.04
N VAL A 152 -4.99 5.58 5.71
CA VAL A 152 -6.33 5.08 5.34
C VAL A 152 -7.30 5.16 6.52
N VAL A 153 -6.88 4.82 7.75
CA VAL A 153 -7.71 4.97 8.96
C VAL A 153 -8.06 6.44 9.19
N LEU A 154 -7.12 7.35 9.02
CA LEU A 154 -7.36 8.79 9.13
C LEU A 154 -8.40 9.26 8.08
N LEU A 155 -8.29 8.80 6.84
CA LEU A 155 -9.28 9.08 5.80
C LEU A 155 -10.64 8.46 6.10
N ALA A 156 -10.69 7.27 6.69
CA ALA A 156 -11.93 6.62 7.08
C ALA A 156 -12.65 7.39 8.19
N ILE A 157 -11.91 7.92 9.16
CA ILE A 157 -12.47 8.79 10.20
C ILE A 157 -12.98 10.09 9.58
N ALA A 158 -12.20 10.72 8.69
CA ALA A 158 -12.62 11.93 7.98
C ALA A 158 -13.90 11.68 7.17
N ALA A 159 -13.95 10.57 6.42
CA ALA A 159 -15.09 10.16 5.62
C ALA A 159 -16.34 9.89 6.49
N TYR A 160 -16.18 9.16 7.59
CA TYR A 160 -17.26 8.89 8.54
C TYR A 160 -17.86 10.16 9.15
N LEU A 161 -17.03 11.17 9.39
CA LEU A 161 -17.45 12.48 9.89
C LEU A 161 -17.98 13.43 8.79
N GLY A 162 -18.05 12.97 7.53
CA GLY A 162 -18.53 13.77 6.40
C GLY A 162 -17.51 14.78 5.85
N HIS A 163 -16.25 14.69 6.25
CA HIS A 163 -15.16 15.55 5.77
C HIS A 163 -14.53 15.00 4.49
N VAL A 164 -15.32 14.95 3.42
CA VAL A 164 -14.89 14.58 2.06
C VAL A 164 -15.14 15.72 1.08
N GLY A 165 -14.43 15.71 -0.04
CA GLY A 165 -14.54 16.72 -1.08
C GLY A 165 -14.16 18.11 -0.56
N PRO A 166 -14.97 19.15 -0.77
CA PRO A 166 -14.67 20.52 -0.34
C PRO A 166 -14.52 20.69 1.18
N GLN A 167 -15.09 19.79 1.98
CA GLN A 167 -15.07 19.83 3.44
C GLN A 167 -13.90 19.04 4.05
N LEU A 168 -12.94 18.61 3.23
CA LEU A 168 -11.74 17.92 3.69
C LEU A 168 -11.02 18.75 4.75
N TRP A 169 -10.45 18.07 5.75
CA TRP A 169 -9.69 18.73 6.79
C TRP A 169 -8.52 19.53 6.23
N LEU A 170 -8.22 20.65 6.89
CA LEU A 170 -7.21 21.65 6.51
C LEU A 170 -7.54 22.43 5.22
N GLY A 171 -8.70 22.16 4.59
CA GLY A 171 -9.20 22.90 3.44
C GLY A 171 -8.30 22.77 2.21
N VAL A 172 -8.35 23.78 1.34
CA VAL A 172 -7.58 23.84 0.09
C VAL A 172 -6.76 25.13 0.04
N VAL A 173 -5.51 25.02 -0.39
CA VAL A 173 -4.61 26.14 -0.61
C VAL A 173 -4.32 26.25 -2.09
N LYS A 174 -4.56 27.43 -2.68
CA LYS A 174 -4.19 27.70 -4.06
C LYS A 174 -2.72 28.11 -4.12
N LEU A 175 -1.89 27.26 -4.73
CA LEU A 175 -0.46 27.52 -4.95
C LEU A 175 -0.19 27.65 -6.44
N GLY A 176 -0.09 28.90 -6.89
CA GLY A 176 0.08 29.21 -8.31
C GLY A 176 -1.13 28.75 -9.14
N PRO A 177 -0.93 28.03 -10.26
CA PRO A 177 -2.03 27.60 -11.13
C PRO A 177 -2.83 26.42 -10.56
N TRP A 178 -2.31 25.71 -9.56
CA TRP A 178 -2.88 24.46 -9.06
C TRP A 178 -3.32 24.55 -7.60
N LEU A 179 -4.24 23.67 -7.23
CA LEU A 179 -4.73 23.48 -5.87
C LEU A 179 -3.85 22.45 -5.14
N LEU A 180 -3.66 22.67 -3.84
CA LEU A 180 -3.01 21.77 -2.90
C LEU A 180 -3.92 21.57 -1.69
N HIS A 181 -4.20 20.32 -1.33
CA HIS A 181 -4.81 19.99 -0.04
C HIS A 181 -3.70 19.72 0.97
N PRO A 182 -3.59 20.47 2.09
CA PRO A 182 -2.52 20.26 3.06
C PRO A 182 -2.45 18.82 3.61
N LEU A 183 -3.58 18.10 3.61
CA LEU A 183 -3.65 16.70 4.02
C LEU A 183 -2.79 15.78 3.14
N VAL A 184 -2.58 16.13 1.86
CA VAL A 184 -1.72 15.36 0.96
C VAL A 184 -0.26 15.40 1.40
N LEU A 185 0.17 16.42 2.14
CA LEU A 185 1.54 16.49 2.67
C LEU A 185 1.84 15.34 3.65
N LEU A 186 0.82 14.76 4.29
CA LEU A 186 0.98 13.55 5.09
C LEU A 186 1.46 12.36 4.24
N TYR A 187 1.03 12.29 2.98
CA TYR A 187 1.51 11.29 2.01
C TYR A 187 2.95 11.58 1.59
N ALA A 188 3.33 12.85 1.40
CA ALA A 188 4.72 13.22 1.16
C ALA A 188 5.62 12.79 2.32
N VAL A 189 5.24 13.15 3.56
CA VAL A 189 5.98 12.79 4.77
C VAL A 189 6.07 11.27 4.92
N SER A 190 4.95 10.56 4.75
CA SER A 190 4.93 9.09 4.81
C SER A 190 5.85 8.46 3.76
N GLY A 191 5.79 8.92 2.50
CA GLY A 191 6.65 8.44 1.42
C GLY A 191 8.14 8.72 1.68
N THR A 192 8.47 9.92 2.15
CA THR A 192 9.86 10.25 2.54
C THR A 192 10.35 9.39 3.70
N LEU A 193 9.51 9.11 4.70
CA LEU A 193 9.84 8.20 5.81
C LEU A 193 10.06 6.75 5.34
N MET A 194 9.34 6.30 4.30
CA MET A 194 9.53 4.96 3.70
C MET A 194 10.91 4.79 3.05
N ILE A 195 11.47 5.85 2.45
CA ILE A 195 12.80 5.80 1.80
C ILE A 195 13.92 6.20 2.77
N SER A 196 13.60 6.96 3.82
CA SER A 196 14.60 7.51 4.74
C SER A 196 15.35 6.41 5.50
N LYS A 197 16.68 6.35 5.30
CA LYS A 197 17.62 5.46 6.00
C LYS A 197 17.82 5.79 7.50
N THR A 198 17.09 6.77 8.02
CA THR A 198 17.38 7.40 9.31
C THR A 198 16.69 6.70 10.49
N LEU A 199 15.67 5.85 10.25
CA LEU A 199 14.98 5.10 11.29
C LEU A 199 15.55 3.69 11.43
N ARG A 200 16.55 3.56 12.31
CA ARG A 200 17.07 2.28 12.81
C ARG A 200 16.30 1.91 14.07
N ILE A 201 15.31 1.01 13.96
CA ILE A 201 14.61 0.47 15.13
C ILE A 201 15.35 -0.80 15.59
N PRO A 202 15.98 -0.80 16.78
CA PRO A 202 16.58 -2.00 17.36
C PRO A 202 15.47 -2.93 17.86
N LYS A 203 15.58 -4.23 17.57
CA LYS A 203 14.65 -5.26 18.06
C LYS A 203 15.04 -5.71 19.48
N PRO A 204 14.09 -5.97 20.39
CA PRO A 204 14.35 -6.73 21.62
C PRO A 204 14.73 -8.18 21.33
#